data_AF-A0A920CMC2-F1
#
_entry.id   AF-A0A920CMC2-F1
#
_cell.length_a   1.000
_cell.length_b   1.000
_cell.length_c   1.000
_cell.angle_alpha   90.00
_cell.angle_beta   90.00
_cell.angle_gamma   90.00
#
_symmetry.space_group_name_H-M   'P 1'
#
loop_
_entity.id
_entity.type
_entity.pdbx_description
1 polymer ?
#
loop_
_entity_poly.entity_id
_entity_poly.type
_entity_poly.pdbx_seq_one_letter_code
_entity_poly.pdbx_strand_id
1 'polypeptide(L)' 'MLDNTFYIAPYDPKWKAEFMGLGAKIKKALGDPALRIDHIGSTSVEGLAAKPTSLS' A
#
# COMPACT_ATOMS: atom_id res chain seq x y z
N MET A 1 -27.80 4.30 12.48
CA MET A 1 -26.61 3.62 13.03
C MET A 1 -25.88 3.04 11.84
N LEU A 2 -24.78 3.65 11.38
CA LEU A 2 -24.00 3.06 10.28
C LEU A 2 -23.22 1.87 10.85
N ASP A 3 -23.31 0.74 10.17
CA ASP A 3 -22.60 -0.49 10.46
C ASP A 3 -21.10 -0.30 10.22
N ASN A 4 -20.37 -0.07 11.30
CA ASN A 4 -18.96 0.29 11.25
C ASN A 4 -18.03 -0.95 11.17
N THR A 5 -18.37 -1.92 10.33
CA THR A 5 -17.65 -3.20 10.24
C THR A 5 -16.45 -3.08 9.30
N PHE A 6 -15.24 -3.20 9.84
CA PHE A 6 -14.01 -3.23 9.03
C PHE A 6 -13.63 -4.67 8.66
N TYR A 7 -13.42 -4.91 7.35
CA TYR A 7 -12.89 -6.17 6.84
C TYR A 7 -11.35 -6.18 6.89
N ILE A 8 -10.79 -7.23 7.46
CA ILE A 8 -9.35 -7.50 7.49
C ILE A 8 -9.09 -8.74 6.61
N ALA A 9 -8.24 -8.58 5.61
CA ALA A 9 -7.84 -9.63 4.70
C ALA A 9 -6.52 -10.28 5.17
N PRO A 10 -6.27 -11.57 4.87
CA PRO A 10 -4.94 -12.14 4.92
C PRO A 10 -3.96 -11.34 4.06
N TYR A 11 -2.66 -11.50 4.32
CA TYR A 11 -1.63 -10.86 3.50
C TYR A 11 -1.80 -11.19 2.01
N ASP A 12 -1.83 -10.17 1.15
CA ASP A 12 -1.84 -10.33 -0.30
C ASP A 12 -0.49 -9.90 -0.90
N PRO A 13 0.27 -10.81 -1.54
CA PRO A 13 1.51 -10.47 -2.24
C PRO A 13 1.38 -9.36 -3.29
N LYS A 14 0.16 -9.11 -3.80
CA LYS A 14 -0.12 -8.02 -4.75
C LYS A 14 0.15 -6.65 -4.16
N TRP A 15 0.01 -6.45 -2.85
CA TRP A 15 0.28 -5.15 -2.21
C TRP A 15 1.72 -4.68 -2.45
N LYS A 16 2.67 -5.60 -2.48
CA LYS A 16 4.07 -5.32 -2.82
C LYS A 16 4.20 -4.90 -4.29
N ALA A 17 3.56 -5.62 -5.21
CA ALA A 17 3.60 -5.29 -6.64
C ALA A 17 2.93 -3.94 -6.95
N GLU A 18 1.79 -3.66 -6.31
CA GLU A 18 1.05 -2.40 -6.41
C GLU A 18 1.90 -1.22 -5.91
N PHE A 19 2.54 -1.36 -4.74
CA PHE A 19 3.46 -0.36 -4.23
C PHE A 19 4.63 -0.13 -5.20
N MET A 20 5.26 -1.17 -5.74
CA MET A 20 6.39 -0.99 -6.67
C MET A 20 5.98 -0.19 -7.91
N GLY A 21 4.79 -0.48 -8.46
CA GLY A 21 4.25 0.26 -9.61
C GLY A 21 3.92 1.72 -9.26
N LEU A 22 3.25 1.95 -8.13
CA LEU A 22 2.86 3.30 -7.71
C LEU A 22 4.06 4.13 -7.27
N GLY A 23 4.96 3.57 -6.48
CA GLY A 23 6.17 4.20 -6.00
C GLY A 23 7.08 4.66 -7.15
N ALA A 24 7.19 3.86 -8.21
CA ALA A 24 7.90 4.26 -9.42
C ALA A 24 7.22 5.45 -10.12
N LYS A 25 5.89 5.46 -10.22
CA LYS A 25 5.13 6.59 -10.80
C LYS A 25 5.31 7.87 -9.97
N ILE A 26 5.20 7.77 -8.64
CA ILE A 26 5.38 8.90 -7.72
C ILE A 26 6.81 9.44 -7.83
N LYS A 27 7.83 8.57 -7.77
CA LYS A 27 9.23 8.98 -7.91
C LYS A 27 9.48 9.68 -9.24
N LYS A 28 8.93 9.16 -10.34
CA LYS A 28 9.04 9.78 -11.66
C LYS A 28 8.35 11.15 -11.72
N ALA A 29 7.19 11.30 -11.10
CA ALA A 29 6.44 12.56 -11.10
C ALA A 29 7.12 13.64 -10.24
N LEU A 30 7.72 13.25 -9.12
CA LEU A 30 8.38 14.18 -8.19
C LEU A 30 9.82 14.51 -8.61
N GLY A 31 10.51 13.62 -9.32
CA GLY A 31 11.88 13.84 -9.79
C GLY A 31 12.91 13.90 -8.65
N ASP A 32 13.91 14.75 -8.81
CA ASP A 32 15.07 14.86 -7.91
C ASP A 32 14.72 15.18 -6.43
N PRO A 33 13.69 15.98 -6.11
CA PRO A 33 13.25 16.17 -4.73
C PRO A 33 12.83 14.88 -4.00
N ALA A 34 12.41 13.83 -4.73
CA ALA A 34 12.01 12.56 -4.12
C ALA A 34 13.23 11.70 -3.78
N LEU A 35 13.86 12.01 -2.63
CA LEU A 35 15.02 11.26 -2.11
C LEU A 35 14.72 9.77 -1.92
N ARG A 36 13.52 9.44 -1.42
CA ARG A 36 13.06 8.06 -1.22
C ARG A 36 11.54 7.98 -1.19
N ILE A 37 11.00 6.84 -1.62
CA ILE A 37 9.58 6.47 -1.48
C ILE A 37 9.55 5.11 -0.80
N ASP A 38 8.85 5.01 0.33
CA ASP A 38 8.80 3.80 1.16
C ASP A 38 7.38 3.24 1.24
N HIS A 39 7.28 1.90 1.29
CA HIS A 39 6.02 1.22 1.59
C HIS A 39 5.83 1.13 3.10
N ILE A 40 4.91 1.91 3.64
CA ILE A 40 4.59 1.93 5.07
C ILE A 40 3.18 1.41 5.37
N GLY A 41 2.94 1.01 6.61
CA GLY A 41 1.65 0.48 7.08
C GLY A 41 1.57 -1.04 7.07
N SER A 42 0.45 -1.61 7.53
CA SER A 42 0.32 -3.07 7.70
C SER A 42 0.39 -3.85 6.39
N THR A 43 0.06 -3.23 5.25
CA THR A 43 0.18 -3.87 3.93
C THR A 43 1.62 -4.01 3.44
N SER A 44 2.60 -3.36 4.10
CA SER A 44 4.02 -3.50 3.78
C SER A 44 4.72 -4.65 4.53
N VAL A 45 4.03 -5.29 5.46
CA VAL A 45 4.58 -6.39 6.27
C VAL A 45 4.13 -7.73 5.68
N GLU A 46 5.07 -8.47 5.11
CA GLU A 46 4.81 -9.81 4.58
C GLU A 46 4.22 -10.73 5.66
N GLY A 47 3.12 -11.41 5.32
CA GLY A 47 2.40 -12.32 6.24
C GLY A 47 1.46 -11.65 7.24
N LEU A 48 1.41 -10.31 7.32
CA LEU A 48 0.49 -9.61 8.21
C LEU A 48 -0.88 -9.42 7.57
N ALA A 49 -1.92 -9.89 8.27
CA ALA A 49 -3.30 -9.58 7.90
C ALA A 49 -3.59 -8.08 8.09
N ALA A 50 -4.22 -7.47 7.10
CA ALA A 50 -4.40 -6.02 7.04
C ALA A 50 -5.74 -5.66 6.40
N LYS A 51 -6.17 -4.41 6.63
CA LYS A 51 -7.24 -3.83 5.83
C LYS A 51 -6.71 -3.71 4.40
N PRO A 52 -7.39 -4.28 3.39
CA PRO A 52 -6.98 -4.10 2.01
C PRO A 52 -7.21 -2.63 1.62
N THR A 53 -6.15 -1.84 1.64
CA THR A 53 -6.13 -0.47 1.11
C THR A 53 -5.81 -0.52 -0.37
N SER A 54 -6.69 -1.12 -1.18
CA SER A 54 -6.59 -0.93 -2.63
C SER A 54 -6.92 0.52 -2.94
N LEU A 55 -6.03 1.20 -3.67
CA LEU A 55 -6.34 2.46 -4.34
C LEU A 55 -7.19 2.12 -5.58
N SER A 56 -8.49 1.88 -5.40
CA SER A 56 -9.45 1.97 -6.51
C SER A 56 -10.01 3.38 -6.59
#